data_AF-A0AAN1DGF5-F1
#
_entry.id   AF-A0AAN1DGF5-F1
#
_cell.length_a   1.000
_cell.length_b   1.000
_cell.length_c   1.000
_cell.angle_alpha   90.00
_cell.angle_beta   90.00
_cell.angle_gamma   90.00
#
_symmetry.space_group_name_H-M   'P 1'
#
loop_
_entity.id
_entity.type
_entity.pdbx_description
1 polymer ?
#
loop_
_entity_poly.entity_id
_entity_poly.type
_entity_poly.pdbx_seq_one_letter_code
_entity_poly.pdbx_strand_id
1 'polypeptide(L)'
;MRSDLCRFGNLIAFSRREARRIITEVGEARRHRLSLVGERLIAQFQDIDAGTTLDERLALIGANPADASDIEPGRDSMLHLVWARSLEWSAMRRRDKWIEEERASLYWAVAYVMLDWMGTDEVRPAVDAALRMALPSCGFPQLRG
;
A
#
# COMPACT_ATOMS: atom_id res chain seq x y z
N MET A 1 -0.40 -24.37 -1.13
CA MET A 1 -1.23 -23.48 -0.31
C MET A 1 -0.54 -22.94 0.94
N ARG A 2 -0.07 -23.72 1.92
CA ARG A 2 0.68 -23.14 3.07
C ARG A 2 2.07 -22.55 2.75
N SER A 3 2.72 -23.05 1.70
CA SER A 3 4.05 -22.58 1.27
C SER A 3 4.03 -21.14 0.72
N ASP A 4 2.94 -20.77 0.05
CA ASP A 4 2.82 -19.49 -0.65
C ASP A 4 2.62 -18.34 0.34
N LEU A 5 1.86 -18.57 1.41
CA LEU A 5 1.65 -17.59 2.47
C LEU A 5 2.96 -17.24 3.21
N CYS A 6 3.83 -18.23 3.48
CA CYS A 6 5.15 -17.96 4.06
C CYS A 6 6.02 -17.14 3.11
N ARG A 7 5.99 -17.43 1.80
CA ARG A 7 6.71 -16.66 0.78
C ARG A 7 6.23 -15.22 0.72
N PHE A 8 4.91 -15.00 0.69
CA PHE A 8 4.32 -13.67 0.69
C PHE A 8 4.61 -12.92 2.00
N GLY A 9 4.50 -13.59 3.14
CA GLY A 9 4.87 -13.03 4.44
C GLY A 9 6.32 -12.58 4.50
N ASN A 10 7.25 -13.37 3.97
CA ASN A 10 8.67 -13.02 3.90
C ASN A 10 8.92 -11.82 2.99
N LEU A 11 8.27 -11.76 1.83
CA LEU A 11 8.35 -10.61 0.92
C LEU A 11 7.86 -9.34 1.63
N ILE A 12 6.66 -9.37 2.22
CA ILE A 12 6.05 -8.22 2.89
C ILE A 12 6.91 -7.76 4.07
N ALA A 13 7.38 -8.69 4.90
CA ALA A 13 8.23 -8.37 6.04
C ALA A 13 9.59 -7.79 5.62
N PHE A 14 10.19 -8.32 4.55
CA PHE A 14 11.43 -7.80 3.98
C PHE A 14 11.24 -6.38 3.45
N SER A 15 10.24 -6.17 2.58
CA SER A 15 9.94 -4.85 2.00
C SER A 15 9.61 -3.82 3.07
N ARG A 16 8.89 -4.20 4.13
CA ARG A 16 8.57 -3.32 5.26
C ARG A 16 9.85 -2.86 5.97
N ARG A 17 10.76 -3.79 6.29
CA ARG A 17 12.04 -3.46 6.94
C ARG A 17 12.91 -2.57 6.06
N GLU A 18 12.98 -2.88 4.77
CA GLU A 18 13.74 -2.09 3.80
C GLU A 18 13.18 -0.66 3.68
N ALA A 19 11.86 -0.52 3.50
CA ALA A 19 11.20 0.78 3.42
C ALA A 19 11.40 1.60 4.70
N ARG A 20 11.25 0.98 5.89
CA ARG A 20 11.53 1.64 7.17
C ARG A 20 12.95 2.17 7.25
N ARG A 21 13.94 1.34 6.90
CA ARG A 21 15.34 1.76 6.87
C ARG A 21 15.54 2.97 5.94
N ILE A 22 14.97 2.94 4.74
CA ILE A 22 15.09 4.06 3.79
C ILE A 22 14.41 5.34 4.33
N ILE A 23 13.27 5.20 5.02
CA ILE A 23 12.56 6.32 5.64
C ILE A 23 13.39 6.98 6.75
N THR A 24 14.07 6.17 7.56
CA THR A 24 14.94 6.65 8.65
C THR A 24 16.27 7.23 8.18
N GLU A 25 16.72 6.88 6.97
CA GLU A 25 17.97 7.39 6.40
C GLU A 25 17.78 8.81 5.85
N VAL A 26 18.65 9.74 6.24
CA VAL A 26 18.74 11.08 5.63
C VAL A 26 19.63 10.98 4.39
N GLY A 27 19.09 11.21 3.21
CA GLY A 27 19.88 11.17 1.98
C GLY A 27 19.13 11.54 0.70
N GLU A 28 19.89 11.98 -0.28
CA GLU A 28 19.39 12.21 -1.64
C GLU A 28 18.95 10.86 -2.26
N ALA A 29 17.98 10.90 -3.17
CA ALA A 29 17.35 9.72 -3.79
C ALA A 29 16.46 8.82 -2.90
N ARG A 30 16.08 9.27 -1.69
CA ARG A 30 15.11 8.56 -0.82
C ARG A 30 13.83 8.13 -1.56
N ARG A 31 13.21 9.06 -2.31
CA ARG A 31 11.99 8.80 -3.10
C ARG A 31 12.20 7.65 -4.09
N HIS A 32 13.25 7.72 -4.91
CA HIS A 32 13.57 6.69 -5.90
C HIS A 32 13.78 5.31 -5.25
N ARG A 33 14.51 5.25 -4.13
CA ARG A 33 14.73 3.99 -3.40
C ARG A 33 13.44 3.40 -2.84
N LEU A 34 12.51 4.24 -2.36
CA LEU A 34 11.19 3.79 -1.93
C LEU A 34 10.33 3.31 -3.11
N SER A 35 10.39 4.00 -4.26
CA SER A 35 9.70 3.56 -5.47
C SER A 35 10.14 2.16 -5.90
N LEU A 36 11.44 1.83 -5.84
CA LEU A 36 11.92 0.47 -6.14
C LEU A 36 11.36 -0.61 -5.21
N VAL A 37 11.11 -0.28 -3.93
CA VAL A 37 10.43 -1.19 -3.01
C VAL A 37 8.96 -1.34 -3.39
N GLY A 38 8.30 -0.22 -3.75
CA GLY A 38 6.92 -0.21 -4.21
C GLY A 38 6.71 -1.03 -5.49
N GLU A 39 7.59 -0.90 -6.48
CA GLU A 39 7.51 -1.64 -7.75
C GLU A 39 7.57 -3.15 -7.51
N ARG A 40 8.49 -3.58 -6.63
CA ARG A 40 8.62 -4.98 -6.23
C ARG A 40 7.35 -5.53 -5.57
N LEU A 41 6.70 -4.71 -4.73
CA LEU A 41 5.45 -5.08 -4.08
C LEU A 41 4.32 -5.17 -5.11
N ILE A 42 4.15 -4.15 -5.95
CA ILE A 42 3.09 -4.08 -6.96
C ILE A 42 3.21 -5.27 -7.94
N ALA A 43 4.43 -5.62 -8.36
CA ALA A 43 4.69 -6.77 -9.23
C ALA A 43 4.29 -8.13 -8.61
N GLN A 44 4.03 -8.19 -7.30
CA GLN A 44 3.65 -9.41 -6.60
C GLN A 44 2.20 -9.37 -6.07
N PHE A 45 1.53 -8.22 -6.14
CA PHE A 45 0.17 -8.07 -5.62
C PHE A 45 -0.84 -8.98 -6.32
N GLN A 46 -0.74 -9.17 -7.64
CA GLN A 46 -1.64 -10.09 -8.35
C GLN A 46 -1.50 -11.55 -7.86
N ASP A 47 -0.28 -12.01 -7.64
CA ASP A 47 -0.01 -13.35 -7.12
C ASP A 47 -0.50 -13.51 -5.68
N ILE A 48 -0.33 -12.46 -4.86
CA ILE A 48 -0.87 -12.44 -3.49
C ILE A 48 -2.39 -12.48 -3.55
N ASP A 49 -3.03 -11.65 -4.37
CA ASP A 49 -4.48 -11.55 -4.49
C ASP A 49 -5.11 -12.88 -4.93
N ALA A 50 -4.48 -13.57 -5.88
CA ALA A 50 -4.92 -14.88 -6.35
C ALA A 50 -4.66 -16.01 -5.34
N GLY A 51 -3.60 -15.88 -4.53
CA GLY A 51 -3.13 -16.92 -3.62
C GLY A 51 -3.58 -16.80 -2.16
N THR A 52 -4.32 -15.75 -1.81
CA THR A 52 -4.72 -15.46 -0.42
C THR A 52 -6.17 -15.03 -0.30
N THR A 53 -6.73 -15.25 0.89
CA THR A 53 -8.00 -14.67 1.33
C THR A 53 -7.81 -13.24 1.82
N LEU A 54 -8.91 -12.47 1.96
CA LEU A 54 -8.85 -11.13 2.56
C LEU A 54 -8.23 -11.15 3.96
N ASP A 55 -8.62 -12.09 4.82
CA ASP A 55 -8.07 -12.19 6.18
C ASP A 55 -6.55 -12.41 6.18
N GLU A 56 -6.05 -13.24 5.26
CA GLU A 56 -4.62 -13.45 5.07
C GLU A 56 -3.92 -12.19 4.54
N ARG A 57 -4.53 -11.45 3.59
CA ARG A 57 -4.00 -10.16 3.12
C ARG A 57 -3.89 -9.14 4.25
N LEU A 58 -4.93 -9.03 5.08
CA LEU A 58 -4.93 -8.12 6.23
C LEU A 58 -3.84 -8.52 7.24
N ALA A 59 -3.70 -9.82 7.52
CA ALA A 59 -2.64 -10.33 8.38
C ALA A 59 -1.23 -10.02 7.83
N LEU A 60 -1.01 -10.15 6.52
CA LEU A 60 0.27 -9.83 5.88
C LEU A 60 0.67 -8.36 6.12
N ILE A 61 -0.27 -7.43 5.98
CA ILE A 61 -0.02 -6.00 6.15
C ILE A 61 -0.14 -5.53 7.61
N GLY A 62 -0.53 -6.40 8.53
CA GLY A 62 -0.71 -6.08 9.95
C GLY A 62 -1.96 -5.25 10.24
N ALA A 63 -2.98 -5.31 9.37
CA ALA A 63 -4.25 -4.62 9.54
C ALA A 63 -5.26 -5.48 10.33
N ASN A 64 -6.17 -4.83 11.06
CA ASN A 64 -7.24 -5.53 11.76
C ASN A 64 -8.41 -5.81 10.80
N PRO A 65 -9.07 -6.98 10.85
CA PRO A 65 -10.32 -7.21 10.12
C PRO A 65 -11.38 -6.13 10.31
N ALA A 66 -11.45 -5.53 11.50
CA ALA A 66 -12.36 -4.41 11.77
C ALA A 66 -12.06 -3.14 10.95
N ASP A 67 -10.83 -2.98 10.46
CA ASP A 67 -10.46 -1.86 9.59
C ASP A 67 -10.92 -2.07 8.13
N ALA A 68 -11.32 -3.30 7.78
CA ALA A 68 -11.81 -3.68 6.46
C ALA A 68 -13.33 -3.88 6.41
N SER A 69 -14.06 -3.55 7.49
CA SER A 69 -15.50 -3.85 7.61
C SER A 69 -16.38 -3.13 6.58
N ASP A 70 -15.89 -2.02 6.00
CA ASP A 70 -16.57 -1.21 4.99
C ASP A 70 -16.04 -1.44 3.57
N ILE A 71 -15.20 -2.45 3.36
CA ILE A 71 -14.64 -2.78 2.06
C ILE A 71 -15.63 -3.63 1.28
N GLU A 72 -16.13 -3.05 0.18
CA GLU A 72 -16.99 -3.76 -0.76
C GLU A 72 -16.27 -4.97 -1.37
N PRO A 73 -16.97 -6.09 -1.58
CA PRO A 73 -16.45 -7.22 -2.35
C PRO A 73 -15.92 -6.75 -3.71
N GLY A 74 -14.69 -7.15 -4.06
CA GLY A 74 -14.01 -6.72 -5.29
C GLY A 74 -13.14 -5.46 -5.13
N ARG A 75 -13.11 -4.84 -3.95
CA ARG A 75 -12.16 -3.77 -3.58
C ARG A 75 -11.13 -4.21 -2.53
N ASP A 76 -10.85 -5.50 -2.47
CA ASP A 76 -10.00 -6.14 -1.47
C ASP A 76 -8.63 -6.56 -2.00
N SER A 77 -8.21 -6.01 -3.15
CA SER A 77 -6.87 -6.21 -3.69
C SER A 77 -5.80 -5.61 -2.79
N MET A 78 -4.61 -6.19 -2.76
CA MET A 78 -3.48 -5.69 -1.98
C MET A 78 -3.16 -4.24 -2.28
N LEU A 79 -3.24 -3.82 -3.54
CA LEU A 79 -3.05 -2.40 -3.92
C LEU A 79 -4.11 -1.51 -3.24
N HIS A 80 -5.36 -1.94 -3.22
CA HIS A 80 -6.43 -1.17 -2.60
C HIS A 80 -6.29 -1.12 -1.07
N LEU A 81 -5.96 -2.26 -0.44
CA LEU A 81 -5.76 -2.36 1.01
C LEU A 81 -4.55 -1.53 1.48
N VAL A 82 -3.45 -1.53 0.71
CA VAL A 82 -2.20 -0.83 1.10
C VAL A 82 -2.23 0.65 0.73
N TRP A 83 -2.69 1.03 -0.47
CA TRP A 83 -2.58 2.41 -0.96
C TRP A 83 -3.90 3.18 -0.88
N ALA A 84 -4.97 2.64 -1.47
CA ALA A 84 -6.23 3.38 -1.59
C ALA A 84 -6.94 3.59 -0.25
N ARG A 85 -7.14 2.51 0.52
CA ARG A 85 -7.71 2.57 1.87
C ARG A 85 -6.67 2.81 2.93
N SER A 86 -5.40 2.52 2.60
CA SER A 86 -4.27 2.65 3.50
C SER A 86 -4.57 1.98 4.84
N LEU A 87 -4.99 0.71 4.80
CA LEU A 87 -5.34 -0.04 6.01
C LEU A 87 -4.11 -0.32 6.87
N GLU A 88 -2.93 -0.43 6.26
CA GLU A 88 -1.66 -0.43 6.99
C GLU A 88 -1.57 0.82 7.90
N TRP A 89 -2.09 1.96 7.43
CA TRP A 89 -2.20 3.19 8.20
C TRP A 89 -3.39 3.18 9.19
N SER A 90 -4.57 2.70 8.77
CA SER A 90 -5.80 2.72 9.58
C SER A 90 -5.67 1.95 10.89
N ALA A 91 -5.02 0.78 10.87
CA ALA A 91 -4.80 -0.06 12.06
C ALA A 91 -4.02 0.68 13.18
N MET A 92 -3.32 1.76 12.84
CA MET A 92 -2.45 2.50 13.75
C MET A 92 -3.08 3.78 14.30
N ARG A 93 -4.26 4.20 13.79
CA ARG A 93 -4.94 5.45 14.20
C ARG A 93 -5.50 5.42 15.63
N ARG A 94 -5.58 4.27 16.29
CA ARG A 94 -6.27 4.20 17.59
C ARG A 94 -5.54 4.88 18.75
N ARG A 95 -4.30 5.39 18.61
CA ARG A 95 -3.58 6.04 19.73
C ARG A 95 -2.61 7.20 19.44
N ASP A 96 -2.22 7.52 18.20
CA ASP A 96 -1.21 8.57 17.96
C ASP A 96 -1.64 9.67 16.98
N LYS A 97 -1.30 10.92 17.32
CA LYS A 97 -1.80 12.14 16.68
C LYS A 97 -1.16 12.46 15.32
N TRP A 98 -0.16 11.71 14.85
CA TRP A 98 0.58 12.07 13.64
C TRP A 98 1.01 10.84 12.83
N ILE A 99 1.06 11.02 11.51
CA ILE A 99 1.50 10.03 10.53
C ILE A 99 3.04 9.97 10.59
N GLU A 100 3.60 9.06 11.37
CA GLU A 100 5.02 8.74 11.26
C GLU A 100 5.20 7.80 10.06
N GLU A 101 5.95 8.23 9.05
CA GLU A 101 6.18 7.47 7.81
C GLU A 101 6.71 6.04 8.09
N GLU A 102 7.48 5.88 9.16
CA GLU A 102 8.02 4.60 9.65
C GLU A 102 6.93 3.58 9.97
N ARG A 103 5.75 4.05 10.35
CA ARG A 103 4.64 3.21 10.79
C ARG A 103 3.86 2.62 9.61
N ALA A 104 3.71 3.36 8.51
CA ALA A 104 3.00 2.94 7.29
C ALA A 104 3.97 2.81 6.09
N SER A 105 5.06 2.08 6.29
CA SER A 105 6.17 2.08 5.32
C SER A 105 5.82 1.42 3.98
N LEU A 106 4.91 0.43 3.94
CA LEU A 106 4.48 -0.18 2.68
C LEU A 106 3.56 0.78 1.92
N TYR A 107 2.66 1.48 2.62
CA TYR A 107 1.87 2.57 2.04
C TYR A 107 2.76 3.58 1.35
N TRP A 108 3.81 4.09 2.01
CA TRP A 108 4.70 5.09 1.41
C TRP A 108 5.51 4.55 0.22
N ALA A 109 5.98 3.31 0.29
CA ALA A 109 6.67 2.67 -0.83
C ALA A 109 5.76 2.57 -2.07
N VAL A 110 4.53 2.10 -1.90
CA VAL A 110 3.55 2.01 -2.99
C VAL A 110 3.10 3.39 -3.45
N ALA A 111 2.86 4.33 -2.54
CA ALA A 111 2.41 5.68 -2.84
C ALA A 111 3.39 6.42 -3.75
N TYR A 112 4.70 6.28 -3.55
CA TYR A 112 5.67 6.94 -4.43
C TYR A 112 5.63 6.40 -5.86
N VAL A 113 5.46 5.09 -6.05
CA VAL A 113 5.27 4.53 -7.40
C VAL A 113 4.00 5.08 -8.04
N MET A 114 2.90 5.11 -7.28
CA MET A 114 1.63 5.61 -7.81
C MET A 114 1.70 7.11 -8.15
N LEU A 115 2.38 7.92 -7.33
CA LEU A 115 2.62 9.34 -7.62
C LEU A 115 3.51 9.52 -8.84
N ASP A 116 4.53 8.67 -9.02
CA ASP A 116 5.38 8.68 -10.21
C ASP A 116 4.57 8.31 -11.46
N TRP A 117 3.67 7.33 -11.38
CA TRP A 117 2.77 6.92 -12.49
C TRP A 117 1.70 7.96 -12.81
N MET A 118 1.20 8.71 -11.82
CA MET A 118 0.31 9.85 -12.07
C MET A 118 1.03 10.99 -12.82
N GLY A 119 2.35 11.08 -12.65
CA GLY A 119 3.19 12.07 -13.30
C GLY A 119 3.55 11.76 -14.76
N THR A 120 3.26 10.56 -15.27
CA THR A 120 3.51 10.19 -16.66
C THR A 120 2.25 10.29 -17.51
N ASP A 121 2.32 10.98 -18.66
CA ASP A 121 1.17 11.25 -19.53
C ASP A 121 0.51 9.97 -20.08
N GLU A 122 1.26 8.86 -20.14
CA GLU A 122 0.83 7.56 -20.68
C GLU A 122 -0.03 6.76 -19.69
N VAL A 123 0.19 6.91 -18.39
CA VAL A 123 -0.41 6.06 -17.34
C VAL A 123 -1.47 6.81 -16.52
N ARG A 124 -1.45 8.15 -16.56
CA ARG A 124 -2.43 9.04 -15.92
C ARG A 124 -3.89 8.62 -16.12
N PRO A 125 -4.38 8.21 -17.31
CA PRO A 125 -5.77 7.81 -17.48
C PRO A 125 -6.15 6.52 -16.73
N ALA A 126 -5.23 5.53 -16.68
CA ALA A 126 -5.46 4.25 -16.02
C ALA A 126 -5.39 4.40 -14.49
N VAL A 127 -4.45 5.22 -14.00
CA VAL A 127 -4.35 5.56 -12.59
C VAL A 127 -5.51 6.43 -12.16
N ASP A 128 -5.95 7.41 -12.96
CA ASP A 128 -7.16 8.18 -12.70
C ASP A 128 -8.41 7.30 -12.66
N ALA A 129 -8.51 6.28 -13.52
CA ALA A 129 -9.62 5.33 -13.48
C ALA A 129 -9.59 4.48 -12.19
N ALA A 130 -8.42 3.95 -11.82
CA ALA A 130 -8.24 3.21 -10.57
C ALA A 130 -8.52 4.09 -9.34
N LEU A 131 -8.06 5.35 -9.37
CA LEU A 131 -8.31 6.36 -8.34
C LEU A 131 -9.78 6.76 -8.27
N ARG A 132 -10.47 6.99 -9.38
CA ARG A 132 -11.92 7.30 -9.39
C ARG A 132 -12.76 6.13 -8.92
N MET A 133 -12.30 4.90 -9.13
CA MET A 133 -12.93 3.72 -8.51
C MET A 133 -12.63 3.63 -7.01
N ALA A 134 -11.48 4.16 -6.55
CA ALA A 134 -11.03 4.05 -5.17
C ALA A 134 -11.38 5.22 -4.24
N LEU A 135 -11.51 6.43 -4.77
CA LEU A 135 -11.69 7.69 -4.04
C LEU A 135 -13.13 8.04 -3.60
N PRO A 136 -14.25 7.47 -4.11
CA PRO A 136 -15.57 7.79 -3.57
C PRO A 136 -15.71 7.49 -2.07
N SER A 137 -14.83 6.63 -1.54
CA SER A 137 -14.79 6.19 -0.15
C SER A 137 -13.58 6.72 0.64
N CYS A 138 -12.70 7.49 0.02
CA CYS A 138 -11.50 8.02 0.66
C CYS A 138 -11.58 9.54 0.62
N GLY A 139 -12.03 10.16 1.70
CA GLY A 139 -12.22 11.61 1.84
C GLY A 139 -10.91 12.42 1.80
N PHE A 140 -10.16 12.31 0.71
CA PHE A 140 -9.03 13.18 0.43
C PHE A 140 -9.56 14.52 -0.09
N PRO A 141 -9.29 15.63 0.61
CA PRO A 141 -9.61 16.96 0.10
C PRO A 141 -8.73 17.21 -1.12
N GLN A 142 -9.40 17.23 -2.28
CA GLN A 142 -9.04 17.89 -3.53
C GLN A 142 -7.60 18.47 -3.58
N LEU A 143 -6.70 17.75 -4.25
CA LEU A 143 -5.56 18.38 -4.92
C LEU A 143 -6.12 19.19 -6.10
N ARG A 144 -6.63 20.40 -5.80
CA ARG A 144 -6.83 21.46 -6.79
C ARG A 144 -5.57 22.31 -6.78
N GLY A 145 -4.75 22.11 -7.80
CA GLY A 145 -3.69 23.01 -8.27
C GLY A 145 -3.69 22.94 -9.78
#